data_AF-A0A7V0T9P0-F1
#
_entry.id   AF-A0A7V0T9P0-F1
#
_cell.length_a   1.000
_cell.length_b   1.000
_cell.length_c   1.000
_cell.angle_alpha   90.00
_cell.angle_beta   90.00
_cell.angle_gamma   90.00
#
_symmetry.space_group_name_H-M   'P 1'
#
loop_
_entity.id
_entity.type
_entity.pdbx_description
1 polymer ?
#
loop_
_entity_poly.entity_id
_entity_poly.type
_entity_poly.pdbx_seq_one_letter_code
_entity_poly.pdbx_strand_id
1 'polypeptide(L)'
;MLLSNEPENLKPNLEKHSSRDILKEVKELYMNHFLVEDYYLRVDLPDEDIFVLTDSSIMIRILSNMISNGLEASQPGDELKLWCQKDSKGVTFSVWNSQFIPEDISRRIFQRNFSTKSGPGRGLGTYSMKLLSEKFLNAKVYFTTDIKNGTTFNVFLPESIELTNYYKNQAVSSTAVSSSACL
;
A
#
# COMPACT_ATOMS: atom_id res chain seq x y z
N MET A 1 1.61 0.41 -16.47
CA MET A 1 2.49 -0.49 -17.27
C MET A 1 3.86 -0.57 -16.60
N LEU A 2 4.08 -1.51 -15.67
CA LEU A 2 5.36 -1.68 -14.94
C LEU A 2 5.73 -3.16 -14.68
N LEU A 3 5.17 -4.13 -15.43
CA LEU A 3 5.18 -5.55 -15.04
C LEU A 3 5.98 -6.50 -15.93
N SER A 4 6.85 -6.01 -16.82
CA SER A 4 7.63 -6.91 -17.69
C SER A 4 8.85 -7.55 -17.01
N ASN A 5 9.33 -7.04 -15.87
CA ASN A 5 10.54 -7.55 -15.20
C ASN A 5 10.37 -7.51 -13.67
N GLU A 6 9.68 -8.48 -13.07
CA GLU A 6 9.74 -8.69 -11.62
C GLU A 6 10.94 -9.62 -11.33
N PRO A 7 12.03 -9.12 -10.72
CA PRO A 7 13.19 -9.96 -10.46
C PRO A 7 12.87 -10.97 -9.37
N GLU A 8 13.03 -12.27 -9.67
CA GLU A 8 12.89 -13.36 -8.69
C GLU A 8 13.80 -13.19 -7.44
N ASN A 9 14.79 -12.29 -7.52
CA ASN A 9 15.82 -11.99 -6.53
C ASN A 9 15.76 -10.56 -5.94
N LEU A 10 14.59 -9.92 -5.89
CA LEU A 10 14.45 -8.64 -5.20
C LEU A 10 14.85 -8.78 -3.71
N LYS A 11 15.78 -7.94 -3.25
CA LYS A 11 16.13 -7.83 -1.83
C LYS A 11 15.52 -6.53 -1.29
N PRO A 12 14.53 -6.59 -0.37
CA PRO A 12 13.92 -5.39 0.18
C PRO A 12 14.92 -4.61 1.03
N ASN A 13 14.96 -3.29 0.85
CA ASN A 13 15.68 -2.37 1.73
C ASN A 13 14.72 -1.88 2.82
N LEU A 14 14.61 -2.62 3.92
CA LEU A 14 13.68 -2.31 5.00
C LEU A 14 14.22 -1.17 5.87
N GLU A 15 13.55 -0.02 5.79
CA GLU A 15 13.88 1.18 6.57
C GLU A 15 12.62 1.75 7.23
N LYS A 16 12.83 2.68 8.17
CA LYS A 16 11.73 3.39 8.83
C LYS A 16 11.25 4.50 7.91
N HIS A 17 9.99 4.41 7.52
CA HIS A 17 9.35 5.42 6.68
C HIS A 17 8.13 6.03 7.37
N SER A 18 7.92 7.32 7.09
CA SER A 18 6.69 8.03 7.39
C SER A 18 5.56 7.57 6.46
N SER A 19 4.40 7.26 7.02
CA SER A 19 3.18 7.01 6.25
C SER A 19 2.79 8.23 5.42
N ARG A 20 2.96 9.45 5.97
CA ARG A 20 2.66 10.70 5.25
C ARG A 20 3.55 10.85 4.02
N ASP A 21 4.84 10.54 4.14
CA ASP A 21 5.77 10.64 3.00
C ASP A 21 5.43 9.63 1.91
N ILE A 22 5.15 8.36 2.28
CA ILE A 22 4.70 7.34 1.31
C ILE A 22 3.42 7.79 0.59
N LEU A 23 2.42 8.28 1.33
CA LEU A 23 1.15 8.73 0.75
C LEU A 23 1.33 9.94 -0.18
N LYS A 24 2.21 10.88 0.16
CA LYS A 24 2.54 12.04 -0.68
C LYS A 24 3.27 11.62 -1.94
N GLU A 25 4.25 10.73 -1.85
CA GLU A 25 4.99 10.25 -3.01
C GLU A 25 4.06 9.55 -4.01
N VAL A 26 3.14 8.70 -3.51
CA VAL A 26 2.09 8.11 -4.35
C VAL A 26 1.21 9.19 -4.98
N LYS A 27 0.76 10.19 -4.20
CA LYS A 27 -0.04 11.30 -4.73
C LYS A 27 0.68 12.03 -5.86
N GLU A 28 1.96 12.36 -5.68
CA GLU A 28 2.77 13.08 -6.66
C GLU A 28 2.97 12.27 -7.95
N LEU A 29 3.18 10.96 -7.85
CA LEU A 29 3.27 10.08 -9.02
C LEU A 29 2.01 10.18 -9.89
N TYR A 30 0.82 10.21 -9.29
CA TYR A 30 -0.45 10.31 -10.02
C TYR A 30 -0.87 11.75 -10.35
N MET A 31 -0.36 12.77 -9.66
CA MET A 31 -0.59 14.15 -10.10
C MET A 31 0.28 14.51 -11.31
N ASN A 32 1.50 13.98 -11.40
CA ASN A 32 2.46 14.34 -12.44
C ASN A 32 2.33 13.50 -13.73
N HIS A 33 1.88 12.24 -13.63
CA HIS A 33 1.72 11.37 -14.81
C HIS A 33 0.32 11.41 -15.43
N PHE A 34 -0.62 12.02 -14.74
CA PHE A 34 -2.03 11.82 -14.96
C PHE A 34 -2.70 13.19 -14.83
N LEU A 35 -2.63 13.99 -15.91
CA LEU A 35 -3.68 14.95 -16.23
C LEU A 35 -4.96 14.13 -16.57
N VAL A 36 -5.47 13.36 -15.60
CA VAL A 36 -6.78 12.72 -15.76
C VAL A 36 -7.76 13.83 -15.48
N GLU A 37 -8.15 14.54 -16.54
CA GLU A 37 -9.16 15.60 -16.50
C GLU A 37 -10.50 15.13 -15.91
N ASP A 38 -10.65 13.80 -15.72
CA ASP A 38 -11.88 13.15 -15.32
C ASP A 38 -11.84 12.34 -14.02
N TYR A 39 -10.72 12.11 -13.32
CA TYR A 39 -10.71 11.22 -12.13
C TYR A 39 -10.20 11.92 -10.88
N TYR A 40 -10.85 11.68 -9.74
CA TYR A 40 -10.50 12.32 -8.47
C TYR A 40 -9.82 11.33 -7.51
N LEU A 41 -8.49 11.41 -7.39
CA LEU A 41 -7.75 10.70 -6.34
C LEU A 41 -7.68 11.57 -5.08
N ARG A 42 -8.47 11.21 -4.07
CA ARG A 42 -8.40 11.76 -2.72
C ARG A 42 -7.37 10.99 -1.90
N VAL A 43 -6.42 11.71 -1.30
CA VAL A 43 -5.42 11.14 -0.39
C VAL A 43 -5.63 11.73 1.00
N ASP A 44 -6.07 10.89 1.93
CA ASP A 44 -6.27 11.26 3.32
C ASP A 44 -4.99 10.97 4.11
N LEU A 45 -4.32 12.04 4.55
CA LEU A 45 -3.15 11.95 5.42
C LEU A 45 -3.60 11.75 6.88
N PRO A 46 -2.96 10.86 7.64
CA PRO A 46 -3.32 10.65 9.05
C PRO A 46 -2.96 11.88 9.89
N ASP A 47 -3.76 12.20 10.91
CA ASP A 47 -3.53 13.36 11.79
C ASP A 47 -2.19 13.27 12.51
N GLU A 48 -1.85 12.10 13.03
CA GLU A 48 -0.53 11.77 13.57
C GLU A 48 0.25 10.94 12.56
N ASP A 49 1.56 11.20 12.43
CA ASP A 49 2.37 10.43 11.49
C ASP A 49 2.61 9.01 12.01
N ILE A 50 2.29 8.03 11.17
CA ILE A 50 2.48 6.61 11.44
C ILE A 50 3.80 6.18 10.81
N PHE A 51 4.72 5.66 11.62
CA PHE A 51 5.96 5.10 11.13
C PHE A 51 5.85 3.60 10.89
N VAL A 52 6.37 3.15 9.76
CA VAL A 52 6.42 1.73 9.36
C VAL A 52 7.83 1.31 9.02
N LEU A 53 8.20 0.05 9.30
CA LEU A 53 9.39 -0.55 8.71
C LEU A 53 8.97 -1.24 7.41
N THR A 54 9.46 -0.74 6.28
CA THR A 54 9.14 -1.29 4.96
C THR A 54 10.24 -0.89 3.98
N ASP A 55 10.21 -1.46 2.79
CA ASP A 55 10.84 -0.84 1.62
C ASP A 55 9.80 0.08 0.98
N SER A 56 10.07 1.39 0.96
CA SER A 56 9.12 2.38 0.42
C SER A 56 8.87 2.16 -1.08
N SER A 57 9.90 1.80 -1.85
CA SER A 57 9.78 1.59 -3.30
C SER A 57 8.85 0.42 -3.63
N ILE A 58 8.93 -0.67 -2.86
CA ILE A 58 8.04 -1.82 -3.00
C ILE A 58 6.62 -1.45 -2.57
N MET A 59 6.47 -0.73 -1.45
CA MET A 59 5.17 -0.26 -0.97
C MET A 59 4.47 0.62 -2.01
N ILE A 60 5.18 1.58 -2.59
CA ILE A 60 4.66 2.47 -3.63
C ILE A 60 4.21 1.68 -4.86
N ARG A 61 4.94 0.63 -5.26
CA ARG A 61 4.52 -0.27 -6.35
C ARG A 61 3.25 -1.04 -6.02
N ILE A 62 3.08 -1.49 -4.78
CA ILE A 62 1.85 -2.14 -4.31
C ILE A 62 0.68 -1.14 -4.39
N LEU A 63 0.84 0.05 -3.82
CA LEU A 63 -0.20 1.09 -3.83
C LEU A 63 -0.54 1.55 -5.25
N SER A 64 0.45 1.69 -6.12
CA SER A 64 0.23 2.02 -7.53
C SER A 64 -0.56 0.93 -8.26
N ASN A 65 -0.32 -0.34 -7.97
CA ASN A 65 -1.13 -1.43 -8.51
C ASN A 65 -2.57 -1.39 -7.99
N MET A 66 -2.79 -1.03 -6.72
CA MET A 66 -4.13 -0.84 -6.17
C MET A 66 -4.87 0.32 -6.86
N ILE A 67 -4.21 1.46 -7.01
CA ILE A 67 -4.78 2.66 -7.65
C ILE A 67 -5.06 2.38 -9.12
N SER A 68 -4.14 1.76 -9.86
CA SER A 68 -4.36 1.37 -11.26
C SER A 68 -5.59 0.47 -11.39
N ASN A 69 -5.74 -0.50 -10.48
CA ASN A 69 -6.90 -1.39 -10.50
C ASN A 69 -8.22 -0.63 -10.25
N GLY A 70 -8.22 0.31 -9.30
CA GLY A 70 -9.36 1.18 -9.03
C GLY A 70 -9.70 2.06 -10.24
N LEU A 71 -8.71 2.74 -10.83
CA LEU A 71 -8.90 3.64 -11.96
C LEU A 71 -9.42 2.90 -13.19
N GLU A 72 -8.83 1.75 -13.52
CA GLU A 72 -9.26 0.96 -14.67
C GLU A 72 -10.66 0.34 -14.51
N ALA A 73 -11.23 0.33 -13.30
CA ALA A 73 -12.60 -0.11 -13.05
C ALA A 73 -13.59 1.07 -13.00
N SER A 74 -13.09 2.28 -12.76
CA SER A 74 -13.90 3.47 -12.51
C SER A 74 -14.27 4.19 -13.81
N GLN A 75 -15.28 5.05 -13.75
CA GLN A 75 -15.68 5.93 -14.84
C GLN A 75 -15.16 7.36 -14.61
N PRO A 76 -15.10 8.20 -15.67
CA PRO A 76 -14.99 9.65 -15.52
C PRO A 76 -15.95 10.20 -14.45
N GLY A 77 -15.40 10.93 -13.49
CA GLY A 77 -16.08 11.55 -12.35
C GLY A 77 -16.01 10.74 -11.06
N ASP A 78 -15.60 9.47 -11.10
CA ASP A 78 -15.51 8.63 -9.92
C ASP A 78 -14.36 9.05 -8.99
N GLU A 79 -14.62 8.94 -7.68
CA GLU A 79 -13.63 9.16 -6.63
C GLU A 79 -12.88 7.86 -6.31
N LEU A 80 -11.55 7.96 -6.21
CA LEU A 80 -10.70 6.98 -5.53
C LEU A 80 -10.20 7.58 -4.22
N LYS A 81 -10.14 6.76 -3.16
CA LYS A 81 -9.59 7.18 -1.87
C LYS A 81 -8.37 6.35 -1.53
N LEU A 82 -7.29 7.01 -1.11
CA LEU A 82 -6.10 6.40 -0.56
C LEU A 82 -5.90 6.93 0.87
N TRP A 83 -5.69 6.02 1.82
CA TRP A 83 -5.43 6.38 3.21
C TRP A 83 -4.59 5.33 3.93
N CYS A 84 -4.20 5.66 5.17
CA CYS A 84 -3.47 4.77 6.06
C CYS A 84 -4.04 4.86 7.49
N GLN A 85 -4.13 3.72 8.18
CA GLN A 85 -4.59 3.63 9.57
C GLN A 85 -3.71 2.69 10.38
N LYS A 86 -3.50 3.02 11.66
CA LYS A 86 -2.81 2.16 12.63
C LYS A 86 -3.83 1.62 13.65
N ASP A 87 -3.71 0.34 13.98
CA ASP A 87 -4.37 -0.27 15.12
C ASP A 87 -3.35 -1.01 16.02
N SER A 88 -3.83 -1.80 16.98
CA SER A 88 -2.97 -2.56 17.91
C SER A 88 -2.27 -3.76 17.26
N LYS A 89 -2.57 -4.09 16.01
CA LYS A 89 -2.00 -5.24 15.27
C LYS A 89 -1.01 -4.79 14.22
N GLY A 90 -1.11 -3.55 13.73
CA GLY A 90 -0.22 -3.04 12.72
C GLY A 90 -0.76 -1.82 11.98
N VAL A 91 -0.28 -1.65 10.76
CA VAL A 91 -0.60 -0.51 9.89
C VAL A 91 -1.21 -1.02 8.60
N THR A 92 -2.36 -0.46 8.20
CA THR A 92 -3.03 -0.79 6.95
C THR A 92 -3.03 0.43 6.04
N PHE A 93 -2.54 0.25 4.81
CA PHE A 93 -2.78 1.19 3.71
C PHE A 93 -3.92 0.65 2.86
N SER A 94 -4.82 1.54 2.45
CA SER A 94 -6.06 1.15 1.79
C SER A 94 -6.33 2.04 0.57
N VAL A 95 -6.81 1.41 -0.49
CA VAL A 95 -7.31 2.10 -1.69
C VAL A 95 -8.74 1.66 -1.96
N TRP A 96 -9.63 2.63 -2.06
CA TRP A 96 -11.05 2.41 -2.31
C TRP A 96 -11.50 2.98 -3.65
N ASN A 97 -12.47 2.31 -4.26
CA ASN A 97 -13.25 2.81 -5.38
C ASN A 97 -14.71 2.29 -5.32
N SER A 98 -15.62 2.93 -6.05
CA SER A 98 -17.07 2.65 -6.01
C SER A 98 -17.49 1.29 -6.60
N GLN A 99 -16.58 0.56 -7.23
CA GLN A 99 -16.93 -0.61 -8.05
C GLN A 99 -17.02 -1.89 -7.21
N PHE A 100 -17.99 -2.73 -7.53
CA PHE A 100 -18.19 -4.04 -6.91
C PHE A 100 -17.44 -5.15 -7.68
N ILE A 101 -16.92 -6.14 -6.95
CA ILE A 101 -16.28 -7.32 -7.53
C ILE A 101 -17.16 -8.55 -7.26
N PRO A 102 -17.74 -9.18 -8.31
CA PRO A 102 -18.50 -10.42 -8.19
C PRO A 102 -17.73 -11.56 -7.50
N GLU A 103 -18.46 -12.48 -6.87
CA GLU A 103 -17.87 -13.53 -6.03
C GLU A 103 -16.97 -14.51 -6.82
N ASP A 104 -17.36 -14.85 -8.05
CA ASP A 104 -16.60 -15.72 -8.96
C ASP A 104 -15.24 -15.10 -9.34
N ILE A 105 -15.19 -13.78 -9.50
CA ILE A 105 -13.96 -13.01 -9.75
C ILE A 105 -13.14 -12.92 -8.45
N SER A 106 -13.81 -12.63 -7.33
CA SER A 106 -13.19 -12.44 -6.01
C SER A 106 -12.31 -13.61 -5.58
N ARG A 107 -12.76 -14.85 -5.82
CA ARG A 107 -12.02 -16.09 -5.46
C ARG A 107 -10.71 -16.27 -6.23
N ARG A 108 -10.56 -15.58 -7.36
CA ARG A 108 -9.45 -15.77 -8.29
C ARG A 108 -8.60 -14.52 -8.48
N ILE A 109 -8.99 -13.39 -7.87
CA ILE A 109 -8.43 -12.08 -8.20
C ILE A 109 -6.92 -11.98 -8.00
N PHE A 110 -6.34 -12.70 -7.02
CA PHE A 110 -4.89 -12.71 -6.78
C PHE A 110 -4.15 -13.85 -7.52
N GLN A 111 -4.82 -14.64 -8.35
CA GLN A 111 -4.18 -15.70 -9.13
C GLN A 111 -3.37 -15.09 -10.28
N ARG A 112 -2.19 -15.67 -10.53
CA ARG A 112 -1.35 -15.27 -11.66
C ARG A 112 -2.11 -15.45 -12.98
N ASN A 113 -1.99 -14.48 -13.87
CA ASN A 113 -2.64 -14.46 -15.19
C ASN A 113 -4.18 -14.43 -15.16
N PHE A 114 -4.80 -14.23 -13.99
CA PHE A 114 -6.25 -14.04 -13.93
C PHE A 114 -6.59 -12.57 -14.18
N SER A 115 -7.42 -12.32 -15.20
CA SER A 115 -7.93 -10.98 -15.50
C SER A 115 -9.32 -11.07 -16.10
N THR A 116 -10.17 -10.10 -15.75
CA THR A 116 -11.45 -9.85 -16.41
C THR A 116 -11.29 -8.99 -17.67
N LYS A 117 -10.06 -8.58 -17.99
CA LYS A 117 -9.73 -7.60 -19.03
C LYS A 117 -8.96 -8.31 -20.16
N SER A 118 -9.36 -8.10 -21.42
CA SER A 118 -8.75 -8.73 -22.62
C SER A 118 -7.48 -8.04 -23.15
N GLY A 119 -6.36 -8.73 -23.36
CA GLY A 119 -5.17 -8.17 -24.00
C GLY A 119 -3.83 -8.60 -23.37
N PRO A 120 -2.70 -8.39 -24.06
CA PRO A 120 -1.38 -8.81 -23.58
C PRO A 120 -0.96 -8.05 -22.31
N GLY A 121 -0.31 -8.75 -21.37
CA GLY A 121 0.17 -8.18 -20.11
C GLY A 121 -0.88 -8.00 -19.00
N ARG A 122 -2.12 -8.48 -19.21
CA ARG A 122 -3.20 -8.41 -18.22
C ARG A 122 -3.14 -9.57 -17.22
N GLY A 123 -3.73 -9.35 -16.04
CA GLY A 123 -3.81 -10.36 -14.97
C GLY A 123 -2.54 -10.50 -14.12
N LEU A 124 -1.66 -9.50 -14.17
CA LEU A 124 -0.44 -9.44 -13.37
C LEU A 124 -0.55 -8.47 -12.19
N GLY A 125 -1.38 -7.41 -12.26
CA GLY A 125 -1.41 -6.35 -11.26
C GLY A 125 -1.74 -6.84 -9.85
N THR A 126 -2.85 -7.56 -9.71
CA THR A 126 -3.30 -8.13 -8.42
C THR A 126 -2.38 -9.23 -7.91
N TYR A 127 -1.91 -10.12 -8.78
CA TYR A 127 -0.87 -11.09 -8.43
C TYR A 127 0.41 -10.40 -7.92
N SER A 128 0.82 -9.30 -8.55
CA SER A 128 2.00 -8.53 -8.14
C SER A 128 1.81 -7.90 -6.77
N MET A 129 0.62 -7.38 -6.45
CA MET A 129 0.31 -6.92 -5.09
C MET A 129 0.53 -8.02 -4.05
N LYS A 130 0.05 -9.24 -4.33
CA LYS A 130 0.22 -10.40 -3.45
C LYS A 130 1.67 -10.82 -3.32
N LEU A 131 2.37 -10.97 -4.44
CA LEU A 131 3.79 -11.34 -4.46
C LEU A 131 4.64 -10.32 -3.70
N LEU A 132 4.49 -9.03 -4.01
CA LEU A 132 5.28 -7.96 -3.41
C LEU A 132 5.04 -7.87 -1.89
N SER A 133 3.77 -7.90 -1.48
CA SER A 133 3.39 -7.83 -0.07
C SER A 133 3.90 -9.04 0.71
N GLU A 134 3.52 -10.24 0.27
CA GLU A 134 3.72 -11.47 1.07
C GLU A 134 5.16 -11.97 1.00
N LYS A 135 5.83 -11.86 -0.15
CA LYS A 135 7.19 -12.40 -0.34
C LYS A 135 8.29 -11.43 0.10
N PHE A 136 8.11 -10.13 -0.07
CA PHE A 136 9.18 -9.15 0.15
C PHE A 136 8.96 -8.23 1.33
N LEU A 137 7.72 -7.95 1.73
CA LEU A 137 7.45 -7.05 2.86
C LEU A 137 6.97 -7.76 4.13
N ASN A 138 6.79 -9.08 4.10
CA ASN A 138 6.11 -9.83 5.16
C ASN A 138 4.74 -9.19 5.54
N ALA A 139 4.07 -8.64 4.52
CA ALA A 139 2.80 -7.95 4.62
C ALA A 139 1.68 -8.85 4.10
N LYS A 140 0.44 -8.53 4.48
CA LYS A 140 -0.75 -9.22 3.97
C LYS A 140 -1.52 -8.31 3.02
N VAL A 141 -1.80 -8.78 1.81
CA VAL A 141 -2.76 -8.12 0.92
C VAL A 141 -4.13 -8.79 1.03
N TYR A 142 -5.19 -8.00 1.01
CA TYR A 142 -6.58 -8.48 0.97
C TYR A 142 -7.50 -7.38 0.44
N PHE A 143 -8.78 -7.69 0.25
CA PHE A 143 -9.77 -6.70 -0.13
C PHE A 143 -11.12 -7.02 0.52
N THR A 144 -11.97 -5.99 0.59
CA THR A 144 -13.39 -6.11 0.92
C THR A 144 -14.18 -5.49 -0.22
N THR A 145 -15.29 -6.11 -0.62
CA THR A 145 -16.15 -5.58 -1.69
C THR A 145 -17.61 -5.76 -1.32
N ASP A 146 -18.41 -4.74 -1.59
CA ASP A 146 -19.85 -4.75 -1.38
C ASP A 146 -20.54 -3.94 -2.49
N ILE A 147 -21.73 -4.36 -2.90
CA ILE A 147 -22.43 -3.75 -4.02
C ILE A 147 -22.83 -2.29 -3.75
N LYS A 148 -23.05 -1.90 -2.48
CA LYS A 148 -23.42 -0.54 -2.10
C LYS A 148 -22.21 0.31 -1.76
N ASN A 149 -21.19 -0.29 -1.17
CA ASN A 149 -20.04 0.42 -0.63
C ASN A 149 -18.79 0.34 -1.50
N GLY A 150 -18.81 -0.39 -2.63
CA GLY A 150 -17.66 -0.51 -3.53
C GLY A 150 -16.59 -1.48 -3.01
N THR A 151 -15.35 -1.29 -3.44
CA THR A 151 -14.22 -2.16 -3.12
C THR A 151 -13.11 -1.40 -2.41
N THR A 152 -12.52 -2.02 -1.39
CA THR A 152 -11.29 -1.56 -0.73
C THR A 152 -10.21 -2.63 -0.85
N PHE A 153 -9.11 -2.33 -1.54
CA PHE A 153 -7.88 -3.11 -1.44
C PHE A 153 -7.05 -2.63 -0.25
N ASN A 154 -6.44 -3.56 0.46
CA ASN A 154 -5.69 -3.30 1.68
C ASN A 154 -4.35 -4.02 1.63
N VAL A 155 -3.29 -3.33 2.07
CA VAL A 155 -2.01 -3.95 2.43
C VAL A 155 -1.75 -3.66 3.91
N PHE A 156 -1.61 -4.74 4.67
CA PHE A 156 -1.42 -4.72 6.11
C PHE A 156 0.02 -5.13 6.47
N LEU A 157 0.71 -4.22 7.14
CA LEU A 157 2.01 -4.45 7.76
C LEU A 157 1.79 -4.80 9.24
N PRO A 158 2.13 -6.01 9.69
CA PRO A 158 2.00 -6.37 11.10
C PRO A 158 2.97 -5.55 11.96
N GLU A 159 2.52 -5.18 13.17
CA GLU A 159 3.41 -4.61 14.17
C GLU A 159 4.42 -5.69 14.59
N SER A 160 5.69 -5.47 14.28
CA SER A 160 6.73 -6.42 14.69
C SER A 160 7.20 -6.10 16.10
N ILE A 161 7.11 -7.10 16.99
CA ILE A 161 7.54 -7.01 18.39
C ILE A 161 9.05 -6.69 18.47
N GLU A 162 9.84 -7.24 17.56
CA GLU A 162 11.29 -6.98 17.48
C GLU A 162 11.59 -5.51 17.15
N LEU A 163 10.77 -4.87 16.32
CA LEU A 163 10.92 -3.45 15.98
C LEU A 163 10.46 -2.53 17.09
N THR A 164 9.37 -2.86 17.78
CA THR A 164 8.95 -2.17 19.00
C THR A 164 10.09 -2.17 20.02
N ASN A 165 10.76 -3.32 20.19
CA ASN A 165 11.88 -3.44 21.11
C ASN A 165 13.14 -2.70 20.64
N TYR A 166 13.48 -2.78 19.34
CA TYR A 166 14.62 -2.02 18.77
C TYR A 166 14.48 -0.51 18.98
N TYR A 167 13.32 0.07 18.68
CA TYR A 167 13.10 1.52 18.88
C TYR A 167 12.91 1.92 20.34
N LYS A 168 12.28 1.08 21.17
CA LYS A 168 12.26 1.30 22.62
C LYS A 168 13.69 1.39 23.18
N ASN A 169 14.56 0.46 22.76
CA ASN A 169 15.96 0.45 23.22
C ASN A 169 16.76 1.68 22.73
N GLN A 170 16.49 2.18 21.53
CA GLN A 170 17.12 3.42 21.04
C GLN A 170 16.60 4.70 21.73
N ALA A 171 15.29 4.79 22.01
CA ALA A 171 14.70 5.92 22.72
C ALA A 171 15.10 6.00 24.21
N VAL A 172 15.39 4.85 24.83
CA VAL A 172 15.93 4.79 26.20
C VAL A 172 17.44 5.17 26.22
N SER A 173 18.18 4.82 25.16
CA SER A 173 19.60 5.21 25.03
C SER A 173 19.77 6.72 24.84
N SER A 174 18.88 7.39 24.09
CA SER A 174 18.95 8.85 23.89
C SER A 174 18.54 9.67 25.13
N THR A 175 17.78 9.09 26.07
CA THR A 175 17.41 9.74 27.34
C THR A 175 18.46 9.54 28.45
N ALA A 176 19.37 8.57 28.31
CA ALA A 176 20.46 8.35 29.26
C ALA A 176 21.65 9.32 29.09
N VAL A 177 21.78 9.99 27.93
CA VAL A 177 22.92 10.89 27.65
C VAL A 177 22.70 12.31 28.22
N SER A 178 21.47 12.72 28.53
CA SER A 178 21.18 14.05 29.11
C SER A 178 21.27 14.11 30.63
N SER A 179 21.50 13.00 31.32
CA SER A 179 21.49 12.92 32.80
C SER A 179 22.89 12.97 33.45
N SER A 180 23.97 12.95 32.66
CA SER A 180 25.35 12.85 33.17
C SER A 180 26.19 14.12 33.00
N ALA A 181 25.56 15.27 32.72
CA ALA A 181 26.24 16.58 32.55
C ALA A 181 25.93 17.59 33.68
N CYS A 182 25.44 17.12 34.83
CA CYS A 182 25.38 17.92 36.06
C CYS A 182 25.90 17.07 37.21
N LEU A 183 27.21 17.19 37.46
CA LEU A 183 27.88 17.28 38.77
C LEU A 183 29.36 17.60 38.54
#